data_AF-A0A9N9A689-F1
#
_entry.id   AF-A0A9N9A689-F1
#
_cell.length_a   1.000
_cell.length_b   1.000
_cell.length_c   1.000
_cell.angle_alpha   90.00
_cell.angle_beta   90.00
_cell.angle_gamma   90.00
#
_symmetry.space_group_name_H-M   'P 1'
#
loop_
_entity.id
_entity.type
_entity.pdbx_description
1 polymer ?
#
loop_
_entity_poly.entity_id
_entity_poly.type
_entity_poly.pdbx_seq_one_letter_code
_entity_poly.pdbx_strand_id
1 'polypeptide(L)'
;MLCKTDDCAGCGIIMNNFDINKVGINRQNRSFQRLGQGLYFTPHSSKAHFYGRGGARASPVDPNRTCRIMFMTKVVLGNMWKPDEVAQNARGPPDDYDSTWGRVGHCPHGGAHLNYEEYAVYW
;
A
#
# COMPACT_ATOMS: atom_id res chain seq x y z
N MET A 1 8.82 -21.02 5.53
CA MET A 1 10.01 -21.09 4.66
C MET A 1 9.91 -19.98 3.64
N LEU A 2 10.95 -19.17 3.47
CA LEU A 2 11.03 -18.13 2.43
C LEU A 2 11.36 -18.78 1.08
N CYS A 3 10.89 -18.23 -0.03
CA CYS A 3 11.29 -18.72 -1.34
C CYS A 3 12.72 -18.28 -1.68
N LYS A 4 13.39 -19.00 -2.59
CA LYS A 4 14.76 -18.71 -3.04
C LYS A 4 14.83 -17.66 -4.17
N THR A 5 13.74 -16.97 -4.46
CA THR A 5 13.71 -15.98 -5.55
C THR A 5 13.98 -14.58 -5.00
N ASP A 6 14.86 -13.85 -5.68
CA ASP A 6 15.25 -12.49 -5.29
C ASP A 6 14.16 -11.44 -5.60
N ASP A 7 13.14 -11.82 -6.38
CA ASP A 7 12.06 -10.95 -6.84
C ASP A 7 10.76 -11.07 -6.02
N CYS A 8 10.76 -11.90 -4.98
CA CYS A 8 9.56 -12.10 -4.16
C CYS A 8 9.38 -10.97 -3.14
N ALA A 9 8.52 -10.01 -3.47
CA ALA A 9 8.16 -8.89 -2.58
C ALA A 9 7.73 -9.34 -1.17
N GLY A 10 7.03 -10.48 -1.08
CA GLY A 10 6.63 -11.06 0.21
C GLY A 10 7.80 -11.46 1.10
N CYS A 11 8.73 -12.23 0.54
CA CYS A 11 9.93 -12.62 1.27
C CYS A 11 10.82 -11.41 1.57
N GLY A 12 10.89 -10.46 0.64
CA GLY A 12 11.59 -9.19 0.82
C GLY A 12 11.06 -8.41 2.03
N ILE A 13 9.74 -8.25 2.15
CA ILE A 13 9.10 -7.57 3.31
C ILE A 13 9.35 -8.34 4.60
N ILE A 14 9.27 -9.68 4.60
CA ILE A 14 9.52 -10.48 5.81
C ILE A 14 10.98 -10.34 6.27
N MET A 15 11.94 -10.32 5.35
CA MET A 15 13.37 -10.23 5.67
C MET A 15 13.82 -8.82 6.03
N ASN A 16 13.28 -7.80 5.34
CA ASN A 16 13.81 -6.43 5.36
C ASN A 16 12.80 -5.37 5.80
N ASN A 17 11.59 -5.76 6.21
CA ASN A 17 10.46 -4.87 6.51
C ASN A 17 9.90 -4.14 5.25
N PHE A 18 8.88 -3.31 5.44
CA PHE A 18 8.41 -2.38 4.41
C PHE A 18 9.48 -1.33 4.12
N ASP A 19 9.72 -1.07 2.84
CA ASP A 19 10.69 -0.07 2.38
C ASP A 19 9.97 0.98 1.56
N ILE A 20 9.99 2.24 2.03
CA ILE A 20 9.34 3.36 1.37
C ILE A 20 9.92 3.62 -0.03
N ASN A 21 11.18 3.26 -0.27
CA ASN A 21 11.82 3.38 -1.59
C ASN A 21 11.29 2.35 -2.60
N LYS A 22 10.49 1.38 -2.15
CA LYS A 22 9.79 0.40 -2.99
C LYS A 22 8.33 0.79 -3.25
N VAL A 23 7.86 1.93 -2.73
CA VAL A 23 6.51 2.45 -3.00
C VAL A 23 6.34 2.64 -4.50
N GLY A 24 5.25 2.06 -5.00
CA GLY A 24 5.13 1.68 -6.40
C GLY A 24 5.19 2.84 -7.38
N ILE A 25 6.05 2.67 -8.39
CA ILE A 25 5.85 3.22 -9.71
C ILE A 25 4.74 2.39 -10.39
N ASN A 26 3.67 3.03 -10.83
CA ASN A 26 2.54 2.37 -11.50
C ASN A 26 2.97 1.76 -12.85
N ARG A 27 2.06 1.03 -13.51
CA ARG A 27 2.33 0.38 -14.81
C ARG A 27 2.75 1.33 -15.94
N GLN A 28 2.54 2.64 -15.77
CA GLN A 28 2.92 3.69 -16.72
C GLN A 28 4.27 4.33 -16.35
N ASN A 29 5.04 3.69 -15.48
CA ASN A 29 6.28 4.20 -14.94
C ASN A 29 6.12 5.55 -14.19
N ARG A 30 4.97 5.79 -13.56
CA ARG A 30 4.70 6.99 -12.74
C ARG A 30 4.42 6.62 -11.29
N SER A 31 5.00 7.32 -10.33
CA SER A 31 4.66 7.15 -8.92
C SER A 31 3.34 7.85 -8.57
N PHE A 32 2.23 7.44 -9.20
CA PHE A 32 0.92 7.96 -8.79
C PHE A 32 0.47 7.28 -7.50
N GLN A 33 0.38 8.06 -6.44
CA GLN A 33 -0.09 7.65 -5.12
C GLN A 33 -1.01 8.74 -4.60
N ARG A 34 -2.28 8.43 -4.28
CA ARG A 34 -3.30 9.49 -4.10
C ARG A 34 -3.05 10.37 -2.88
N LEU A 35 -2.51 9.77 -1.83
CA LEU A 35 -2.14 10.39 -0.56
C LEU A 35 -0.62 10.61 -0.46
N GLY A 36 0.08 10.83 -1.57
CA GLY A 36 1.54 11.04 -1.55
C GLY A 36 2.38 9.77 -1.48
N GLN A 37 3.69 9.95 -1.42
CA GLN A 37 4.73 8.91 -1.57
C GLN A 37 5.00 8.15 -0.26
N GLY A 38 3.93 7.66 0.39
CA GLY A 38 4.00 6.88 1.63
C GLY A 38 3.76 5.38 1.45
N LEU A 39 3.87 4.62 2.54
CA LEU A 39 3.43 3.24 2.65
C LEU A 39 1.92 3.19 2.87
N TYR A 40 1.21 2.41 2.05
CA TYR A 40 -0.26 2.37 2.05
C TYR A 40 -0.82 1.19 2.83
N PHE A 41 -1.82 1.48 3.67
CA PHE A 41 -2.56 0.51 4.45
C PHE A 41 -4.06 0.74 4.32
N THR A 42 -4.85 -0.30 4.58
CA THR A 42 -6.32 -0.23 4.56
C THR A 42 -6.88 -1.26 5.55
N PRO A 43 -8.00 -0.96 6.22
CA PRO A 43 -8.67 -1.93 7.07
C PRO A 43 -9.49 -2.94 6.24
N HIS A 44 -9.64 -2.70 4.93
CA HIS A 44 -10.43 -3.54 4.03
C HIS A 44 -9.55 -4.55 3.31
N SER A 45 -9.59 -5.80 3.76
CA SER A 45 -8.84 -6.91 3.14
C SER A 45 -9.17 -7.08 1.66
N SER A 46 -10.41 -6.86 1.24
CA SER A 46 -10.83 -6.90 -0.17
C SER A 46 -10.11 -5.87 -1.03
N LYS A 47 -9.81 -4.68 -0.50
CA LYS A 47 -8.99 -3.66 -1.19
C LYS A 47 -7.53 -4.08 -1.25
N ALA A 48 -6.94 -4.46 -0.11
CA ALA A 48 -5.54 -4.91 -0.06
C ALA A 48 -5.29 -6.12 -0.98
N HIS A 49 -6.27 -7.01 -1.11
CA HIS A 49 -6.21 -8.20 -1.95
C HIS A 49 -5.86 -7.90 -3.41
N PHE A 50 -6.32 -6.77 -3.97
CA PHE A 50 -6.06 -6.39 -5.36
C PHE A 50 -4.59 -5.99 -5.63
N TYR A 51 -3.80 -5.70 -4.60
CA TYR A 51 -2.42 -5.23 -4.73
C TYR A 51 -1.36 -6.35 -4.76
N GLY A 52 -1.76 -7.62 -4.66
CA GLY A 52 -0.87 -8.76 -4.87
C GLY A 52 -0.54 -8.96 -6.36
N ARG A 53 0.46 -8.23 -6.89
CA ARG A 53 0.89 -8.29 -8.31
C ARG A 53 1.11 -9.73 -8.78
N GLY A 54 0.36 -10.16 -9.79
CA GLY A 54 0.42 -11.52 -10.35
C GLY A 54 -0.45 -12.55 -9.65
N GLY A 55 -1.24 -12.14 -8.64
CA GLY A 55 -2.25 -12.98 -8.02
C GLY A 55 -1.68 -14.06 -7.10
N ALA A 56 -2.42 -15.17 -6.98
CA ALA A 56 -1.96 -16.33 -6.21
C ALA A 56 -0.79 -17.00 -6.95
N ARG A 57 0.23 -17.43 -6.21
CA ARG A 57 1.43 -18.12 -6.72
C ARG A 57 1.38 -19.59 -6.31
N ALA A 58 2.01 -20.48 -7.06
CA ALA A 58 2.10 -21.90 -6.67
C ALA A 58 2.65 -22.04 -5.24
N SER A 59 2.05 -22.92 -4.45
CA SER A 59 2.51 -23.18 -3.10
C SER A 59 3.87 -23.88 -3.14
N PRO A 60 4.84 -23.46 -2.31
CA PRO A 60 6.16 -24.08 -2.27
C PRO A 60 6.13 -25.50 -1.68
N VAL A 61 5.01 -25.92 -1.07
CA VAL A 61 4.86 -27.22 -0.41
C VAL A 61 3.78 -28.11 -1.05
N ASP A 62 2.95 -27.57 -1.95
CA ASP A 62 1.92 -28.33 -2.66
C ASP A 62 1.76 -27.77 -4.08
N PRO A 63 2.26 -28.45 -5.12
CA PRO A 63 2.23 -27.96 -6.49
C PRO A 63 0.81 -27.84 -7.07
N ASN A 64 -0.19 -28.46 -6.44
CA ASN A 64 -1.60 -28.39 -6.86
C ASN A 64 -2.36 -27.23 -6.19
N ARG A 65 -1.69 -26.44 -5.34
CA ARG A 65 -2.29 -25.29 -4.66
C ARG A 65 -1.60 -24.00 -5.07
N THR A 66 -2.36 -22.92 -5.02
CA THR A 66 -1.82 -21.56 -5.07
C THR A 66 -2.06 -20.84 -3.76
N CYS A 67 -1.11 -20.02 -3.33
CA CYS A 67 -1.19 -19.17 -2.16
C CYS A 67 -1.06 -17.70 -2.54
N ARG A 68 -1.78 -16.86 -1.80
CA ARG A 68 -1.58 -15.41 -1.79
C ARG A 68 -1.26 -15.02 -0.35
N ILE A 69 -0.44 -14.00 -0.19
CA ILE A 69 -0.09 -13.44 1.11
C ILE A 69 -0.75 -12.06 1.27
N MET A 70 -1.07 -11.72 2.51
CA MET A 70 -1.50 -10.39 2.92
C MET A 70 -0.82 -10.11 4.26
N PHE A 71 -0.29 -8.90 4.41
CA PHE A 71 0.32 -8.47 5.65
C PHE A 71 -0.73 -7.76 6.51
N MET A 72 -0.89 -8.23 7.75
CA MET A 72 -1.63 -7.54 8.79
C MET A 72 -0.62 -6.90 9.73
N THR A 73 -0.75 -5.59 9.95
CA THR A 73 0.25 -4.78 10.64
C THR A 73 -0.41 -3.87 11.66
N LYS A 74 0.27 -3.64 12.79
CA LYS A 74 -0.10 -2.56 13.71
C LYS A 74 0.54 -1.28 13.19
N VAL A 75 -0.28 -0.35 12.72
CA VAL A 75 0.18 0.93 12.14
C VAL A 75 -0.08 2.04 13.15
N VAL A 76 0.94 2.84 13.47
CA VAL A 76 0.80 4.03 14.30
C VAL A 76 0.45 5.20 13.39
N LEU A 77 -0.81 5.68 13.46
CA LEU A 77 -1.30 6.73 12.57
C LEU A 77 -1.12 8.15 13.11
N GLY A 78 -1.01 8.31 14.44
CA GLY A 78 -0.88 9.63 15.07
C GLY A 78 -2.02 10.59 14.69
N ASN A 79 -1.70 11.87 14.53
CA ASN A 79 -2.63 12.87 14.03
C ASN A 79 -2.77 12.76 12.50
N MET A 80 -3.97 12.49 12.02
CA MET A 80 -4.22 12.21 10.60
C MET A 80 -4.64 13.47 9.83
N TRP A 81 -3.87 13.82 8.80
CA TRP A 81 -4.27 14.82 7.81
C TRP A 81 -5.28 14.22 6.83
N LYS A 82 -6.34 14.97 6.53
CA LYS A 82 -7.46 14.52 5.68
C LYS A 82 -7.51 15.38 4.42
N PRO A 83 -6.78 15.02 3.36
CA PRO A 83 -6.75 15.83 2.15
C PRO A 83 -8.10 15.79 1.45
N ASP A 84 -8.56 16.96 0.98
CA ASP A 84 -9.73 17.09 0.13
C ASP A 84 -9.38 16.95 -1.37
N GLU A 85 -8.08 16.92 -1.70
CA GLU A 85 -7.55 16.79 -3.06
C GLU A 85 -6.44 15.74 -3.15
N VAL A 86 -5.98 15.44 -4.37
CA VAL A 86 -4.86 14.52 -4.61
C VAL A 86 -3.56 15.13 -4.09
N ALA A 87 -2.87 14.44 -3.20
CA ALA A 87 -1.58 14.85 -2.63
C ALA A 87 -0.39 14.10 -3.28
N GLN A 88 -0.44 13.83 -4.59
CA GLN A 88 0.43 12.81 -5.23
C GLN A 88 1.94 13.01 -5.04
N ASN A 89 2.39 14.25 -4.94
CA ASN A 89 3.81 14.58 -4.81
C ASN A 89 4.23 14.82 -3.36
N ALA A 90 3.29 14.75 -2.41
CA ALA A 90 3.58 14.92 -0.99
C ALA A 90 4.50 13.77 -0.51
N ARG A 91 5.48 14.12 0.31
CA ARG A 91 6.40 13.16 0.97
C ARG A 91 6.10 12.99 2.46
N GLY A 92 5.02 13.63 2.91
CA GLY A 92 4.56 13.70 4.27
C GLY A 92 3.26 14.51 4.30
N PRO A 93 2.49 14.44 5.40
CA PRO A 93 1.39 15.36 5.62
C PRO A 93 1.94 16.78 5.94
N PRO A 94 1.08 17.82 6.02
CA PRO A 94 1.44 19.13 6.56
C PRO A 94 1.96 19.05 8.00
N ASP A 95 2.56 20.15 8.46
CA ASP A 95 2.98 20.31 9.85
C ASP A 95 1.83 19.97 10.83
N ASP A 96 2.20 19.45 12.00
CA ASP A 96 1.33 18.95 13.06
C ASP A 96 0.56 17.65 12.76
N TYR A 97 0.80 17.02 11.61
CA TYR A 97 0.21 15.72 11.26
C TYR A 97 1.27 14.64 11.11
N ASP A 98 0.87 13.40 11.40
CA ASP A 98 1.74 12.24 11.35
C ASP A 98 1.45 11.35 10.13
N SER A 99 0.22 11.33 9.64
CA SER A 99 -0.15 10.46 8.53
C SER A 99 -1.22 11.09 7.67
N THR A 100 -1.53 10.46 6.54
CA THR A 100 -2.59 10.90 5.64
C THR A 100 -3.73 9.88 5.62
N TRP A 101 -4.96 10.36 5.70
CA TRP A 101 -6.17 9.57 5.69
C TRP A 101 -7.04 9.89 4.47
N GLY A 102 -7.09 8.95 3.54
CA GLY A 102 -7.95 9.01 2.36
C GLY A 102 -9.35 8.51 2.67
N ARG A 103 -10.24 9.46 2.97
CA ARG A 103 -11.66 9.22 3.29
C ARG A 103 -12.47 8.73 2.08
N VAL A 104 -13.33 7.74 2.32
CA VAL A 104 -14.33 7.30 1.33
C VAL A 104 -15.14 8.50 0.85
N GLY A 105 -15.35 8.63 -0.45
CA GLY A 105 -16.17 9.69 -1.03
C GLY A 105 -15.54 11.09 -1.08
N HIS A 106 -14.32 11.30 -0.56
CA HIS A 106 -13.71 12.64 -0.50
C HIS A 106 -12.55 12.81 -1.47
N CYS A 107 -11.45 12.05 -1.34
CA CYS A 107 -10.22 12.31 -2.10
C CYS A 107 -10.36 11.90 -3.60
N PRO A 108 -10.46 12.86 -4.55
CA PRO A 108 -10.79 12.57 -5.96
C PRO A 108 -9.59 12.03 -6.74
N HIS A 109 -9.81 11.40 -7.90
CA HIS A 109 -8.81 11.10 -8.94
C HIS A 109 -9.55 10.99 -10.26
N GLY A 110 -9.28 11.93 -11.17
CA GLY A 110 -9.91 11.94 -12.50
C GLY A 110 -11.45 11.94 -12.45
N GLY A 111 -12.06 12.55 -11.42
CA GLY A 111 -13.52 12.58 -11.22
C GLY A 111 -14.11 11.45 -10.36
N ALA A 112 -13.29 10.51 -9.87
CA ALA A 112 -13.75 9.42 -9.01
C ALA A 112 -13.21 9.53 -7.58
N HIS A 113 -14.06 9.26 -6.59
CA HIS A 113 -13.69 9.23 -5.17
C HIS A 113 -13.23 7.85 -4.71
N LEU A 114 -12.61 7.79 -3.52
CA LEU A 114 -12.23 6.52 -2.89
C LEU A 114 -13.48 5.71 -2.52
N ASN A 115 -13.52 4.43 -2.92
CA ASN A 115 -14.55 3.47 -2.53
C ASN A 115 -14.30 2.85 -1.14
N TYR A 116 -13.06 2.94 -0.67
CA TYR A 116 -12.63 2.37 0.61
C TYR A 116 -11.56 3.27 1.22
N GLU A 117 -11.51 3.25 2.54
CA GLU A 117 -10.50 3.95 3.32
C GLU A 117 -9.08 3.46 2.99
N GLU A 118 -8.13 4.38 2.99
CA GLU A 118 -6.69 4.10 2.97
C GLU A 118 -5.92 5.11 3.81
N TYR A 119 -4.78 4.65 4.32
CA TYR A 119 -3.87 5.42 5.15
C TYR A 119 -2.48 5.38 4.53
N ALA A 120 -1.78 6.52 4.54
CA ALA A 120 -0.39 6.62 4.13
C ALA A 120 0.48 7.11 5.31
N VAL A 121 1.58 6.39 5.56
CA VAL A 121 2.63 6.76 6.52
C VAL A 121 3.96 6.91 5.78
N TYR A 122 4.87 7.75 6.29
CA TYR A 122 6.03 8.23 5.51
C TYR A 122 7.39 7.92 6.16
N TRP A 123 7.41 7.14 7.23
CA TRP A 123 8.61 6.71 7.96
C TRP A 123 8.45 5.29 8.53
#